data_AF-A0A970F4D3-F1
#
_entry.id   AF-A0A970F4D3-F1
#
_cell.length_a   1.000
_cell.length_b   1.000
_cell.length_c   1.000
_cell.angle_alpha   90.00
_cell.angle_beta   90.00
_cell.angle_gamma   90.00
#
_symmetry.space_group_name_H-M   'P 1'
#
loop_
_entity.id
_entity.type
_entity.pdbx_description
1 polymer ?
#
loop_
_entity_poly.entity_id
_entity_poly.type
_entity_poly.pdbx_seq_one_letter_code
_entity_poly.pdbx_strand_id
1 'polypeptide(L)' 'MIEFDNLKEYLKCGLGFTDLFEEEMFHYLLKRDGKLFYDPATKMMCDVNLTPVYFVEQVYTGSKSYL' A
#
# COMPACT_ATOMS: atom_id res chain seq x y z
N MET A 1 -7.96 7.38 -1.41
CA MET A 1 -6.65 6.72 -1.53
C MET A 1 -5.83 7.04 -0.30
N ILE A 2 -5.25 6.02 0.33
CA ILE A 2 -4.39 6.13 1.51
C ILE A 2 -2.95 6.05 1.03
N GLU A 3 -2.18 7.12 1.20
CA GLU A 3 -0.78 7.16 0.78
C GLU A 3 0.09 6.32 1.73
N PHE A 4 1.10 5.65 1.20
CA PHE A 4 2.18 5.03 1.96
C PHE A 4 3.52 5.44 1.34
N ASP A 5 4.44 5.91 2.17
CA ASP A 5 5.80 6.31 1.80
C ASP A 5 6.85 5.32 2.34
N ASN A 6 6.44 4.40 3.21
CA ASN A 6 7.29 3.37 3.77
C ASN A 6 6.51 2.12 4.22
N LEU A 7 7.23 1.00 4.32
CA LEU A 7 6.71 -0.29 4.77
C LEU A 7 6.13 -0.24 6.19
N LYS A 8 6.75 0.54 7.09
CA LYS A 8 6.35 0.58 8.50
C LYS A 8 4.94 1.15 8.68
N GLU A 9 4.56 2.18 7.92
CA GLU A 9 3.20 2.71 7.92
C GLU A 9 2.20 1.71 7.34
N TYR A 10 2.57 1.05 6.26
CA TYR A 10 1.75 0.02 5.61
C TYR A 10 1.39 -1.11 6.59
N LEU A 11 2.39 -1.70 7.25
CA LEU A 11 2.19 -2.78 8.22
C LEU A 11 1.44 -2.31 9.47
N LYS A 12 1.72 -1.08 9.96
CA LYS A 12 1.00 -0.49 11.10
C LYS A 12 -0.50 -0.35 10.86
N CYS A 13 -0.91 -0.22 9.61
CA CYS A 13 -2.32 -0.09 9.24
C CYS A 13 -3.04 -1.44 9.11
N GLY A 14 -2.40 -2.54 9.53
CA GLY A 14 -2.95 -3.89 9.45
C GLY A 14 -2.93 -4.49 8.05
N LEU A 15 -2.26 -3.83 7.10
CA LEU A 15 -2.00 -4.37 5.77
C LEU A 15 -0.75 -5.24 5.80
N GLY A 16 -0.63 -6.13 4.83
CA GLY A 16 0.50 -7.05 4.72
C GLY A 16 0.66 -7.54 3.30
N PHE A 17 1.52 -8.53 3.13
CA PHE A 17 1.71 -9.25 1.87
C PHE A 17 1.28 -10.69 2.07
N THR A 18 0.61 -11.25 1.07
CA THR A 18 0.21 -12.65 1.05
C THR A 18 1.22 -13.51 0.30
N ASP A 19 1.99 -12.90 -0.60
CA ASP A 19 3.04 -13.55 -1.38
C ASP A 19 4.26 -12.63 -1.61
N LEU A 20 5.30 -13.22 -2.20
CA LEU A 20 6.54 -12.51 -2.54
C LEU A 20 6.34 -11.48 -3.65
N PHE A 21 5.37 -11.68 -4.55
CA PHE A 21 5.13 -10.77 -5.66
C PHE A 21 4.61 -9.42 -5.16
N GLU A 22 3.65 -9.42 -4.23
CA GLU A 22 3.12 -8.21 -3.60
C GLU A 22 4.21 -7.44 -2.85
N GLU A 23 5.06 -8.14 -2.10
CA GLU A 23 6.17 -7.55 -1.34
C GLU A 23 7.20 -6.88 -2.27
N GLU A 24 7.65 -7.60 -3.30
CA GLU A 24 8.61 -7.07 -4.28
C GLU A 24 8.01 -5.90 -5.06
N MET A 25 6.71 -5.97 -5.41
CA MET A 25 6.03 -4.89 -6.12
C MET A 25 5.90 -3.63 -5.24
N PHE A 26 5.57 -3.80 -3.95
CA PHE A 26 5.53 -2.70 -2.99
C PHE A 26 6.88 -2.00 -2.88
N HIS A 27 7.96 -2.77 -2.70
CA HIS A 27 9.32 -2.24 -2.61
C HIS A 27 9.78 -1.58 -3.91
N TYR A 28 9.43 -2.16 -5.07
CA TYR A 28 9.72 -1.60 -6.37
C TYR A 28 9.06 -0.22 -6.54
N LEU A 29 7.76 -0.11 -6.25
CA LEU A 29 7.01 1.15 -6.37
C LEU A 29 7.52 2.22 -5.39
N LEU A 30 7.78 1.86 -4.14
CA LEU A 30 8.40 2.79 -3.18
C LEU A 30 9.77 3.27 -3.65
N LYS A 31 10.60 2.38 -4.20
CA LYS A 31 11.94 2.75 -4.69
C LYS A 31 11.86 3.64 -5.93
N ARG A 32 10.91 3.38 -6.83
CA ARG A 32 10.72 4.12 -8.08
C ARG A 32 10.14 5.51 -7.85
N ASP A 33 9.08 5.59 -7.03
CA ASP A 33 8.24 6.78 -6.93
C ASP A 33 8.25 7.46 -5.54
N GLY A 34 8.86 6.81 -4.55
CA GLY A 34 8.90 7.29 -3.16
C GLY A 34 7.60 7.06 -2.38
N LYS A 35 6.52 6.67 -3.07
CA LYS A 35 5.20 6.42 -2.46
C LYS A 35 4.30 5.57 -3.35
N LEU A 36 3.23 5.07 -2.76
CA LEU A 36 2.13 4.38 -3.43
C LEU A 36 0.83 4.58 -2.66
N PHE A 37 -0.28 4.12 -3.23
CA PHE A 37 -1.61 4.43 -2.72
C PHE A 37 -2.44 3.16 -2.53
N TYR A 38 -3.13 3.04 -1.41
CA TYR A 38 -4.12 2.00 -1.17
C TYR A 38 -5.54 2.54 -1.37
N ASP A 39 -6.35 1.84 -2.14
CA ASP A 39 -7.79 2.06 -2.24
C ASP A 39 -8.54 1.13 -1.27
N PRO A 40 -9.10 1.61 -0.16
CA PRO A 40 -9.87 0.76 0.75
C PRO A 40 -11.19 0.26 0.17
N ALA A 41 -11.74 0.92 -0.87
CA ALA A 41 -13.02 0.51 -1.47
C ALA A 41 -12.85 -0.73 -2.35
N THR A 42 -11.77 -0.78 -3.12
CA THR A 42 -11.45 -1.90 -4.03
C THR A 42 -10.40 -2.85 -3.47
N LYS A 43 -9.75 -2.48 -2.37
CA LYS A 43 -8.57 -3.11 -1.76
C LYS A 43 -7.37 -3.23 -2.72
N MET A 44 -7.25 -2.30 -3.66
CA MET A 44 -6.14 -2.27 -4.61
C MET A 44 -5.00 -1.39 -4.10
N MET A 45 -3.78 -1.83 -4.31
CA MET A 45 -2.60 -0.97 -4.30
C MET A 45 -2.42 -0.37 -5.69
N CYS A 46 -2.21 0.93 -5.72
CA CYS A 46 -2.08 1.73 -6.93
C CYS A 46 -0.75 2.49 -6.95
N ASP A 47 -0.24 2.71 -8.14
CA ASP A 47 0.93 3.55 -8.36
C ASP A 47 0.62 5.05 -8.18
N VAL A 48 1.61 5.90 -8.41
CA VAL A 48 1.44 7.37 -8.30
C VAL A 48 0.50 7.99 -9.32
N ASN A 49 0.17 7.27 -10.40
CA ASN A 49 -0.83 7.67 -11.39
C ASN A 49 -2.22 7.14 -11.04
N LEU A 50 -2.39 6.54 -9.86
CA LEU A 50 -3.62 5.88 -9.39
C LEU A 50 -4.02 4.66 -10.25
N THR A 51 -3.06 4.08 -10.98
CA THR A 51 -3.27 2.85 -11.74
C THR A 51 -3.21 1.66 -10.79
N PRO A 52 -4.23 0.78 -10.75
CA PRO A 52 -4.20 -0.42 -9.92
C PRO A 52 -3.07 -1.37 -10.33
N VAL A 53 -2.34 -1.90 -9.35
CA VAL A 53 -1.18 -2.77 -9.56
C VAL A 53 -1.45 -4.17 -9.01
N TYR A 54 -1.84 -4.29 -7.74
CA TYR A 54 -2.14 -5.57 -7.10
C TYR A 54 -3.22 -5.44 -6.03
N PHE A 55 -3.88 -6.55 -5.72
CA PHE A 55 -4.93 -6.63 -4.71
C PHE A 55 -4.32 -6.94 -3.34
N VAL A 56 -4.90 -6.42 -2.26
CA VAL A 56 -4.49 -6.70 -0.88
C VAL A 56 -5.65 -7.36 -0.15
N GLU A 57 -5.43 -8.56 0.38
CA GLU A 57 -6.49 -9.31 1.06
C GLU A 57 -6.90 -8.66 2.38
N GLN A 58 -5.92 -8.12 3.12
CA GLN A 58 -6.14 -7.53 4.44
C GLN A 58 -6.99 -6.26 4.34
N VAL A 59 -7.78 -6.03 5.39
CA VAL A 59 -8.58 -4.82 5.54
C VAL A 59 -7.75 -3.79 6.28
N TYR A 60 -7.76 -2.56 5.77
CA TYR A 60 -7.14 -1.44 6.46
C TYR A 60 -7.79 -1.21 7.83
N THR A 61 -7.01 -1.29 8.90
CA THR A 61 -7.45 -1.10 10.29
C THR A 61 -6.84 0.14 10.95
N GLY A 62 -5.96 0.85 10.26
CA GLY A 62 -5.24 2.00 10.81
C GLY A 62 -6.09 3.25 11.00
N SER A 63 -5.66 4.12 11.91
CA SER A 63 -5.96 5.55 11.89
C SER A 63 -4.69 6.27 11.45
N LYS A 64 -4.66 6.86 10.24
CA LYS A 64 -3.59 7.81 9.90
C LYS A 64 -3.74 9.02 10.80
N SER A 65 -3.02 9.01 11.93
CA SER A 65 -2.92 10.17 12.81
C SER A 65 -2.12 11.25 12.09
N TYR A 66 -2.81 12.23 11.53
CA TYR A 66 -2.22 13.51 11.16
C TYR A 66 -1.97 14.28 12.46
N LEU A 67 -0.83 14.04 13.12
CA LEU A 67 -0.28 14.94 14.13
C LEU A 67 0.58 16.00 13.46
#